data_AF-A0A924GCX9-F1
#
_entry.id   AF-A0A924GCX9-F1
#
_cell.length_a   1.000
_cell.length_b   1.000
_cell.length_c   1.000
_cell.angle_alpha   90.00
_cell.angle_beta   90.00
_cell.angle_gamma   90.00
#
_symmetry.space_group_name_H-M   'P 1'
#
loop_
_entity.id
_entity.type
_entity.pdbx_description
1 polymer ?
#
loop_
_entity_poly.entity_id
_entity_poly.type
_entity_poly.pdbx_seq_one_letter_code
_entity_poly.pdbx_strand_id
1 'polypeptide(L)' 'MVDKSVRDEIAAFVAERDWAQFHSPENLAKSIAIEAGELLECFQWNADADVDRLREELADVLT' A
#
# COMPACT_ATOMS: atom_id res chain seq x y z
N MET A 1 -5.32 25.02 10.45
CA MET A 1 -4.51 23.79 10.30
C MET A 1 -4.60 23.41 8.85
N VAL A 2 -3.48 23.34 8.13
CA VAL A 2 -3.50 22.84 6.75
C VAL A 2 -3.81 21.36 6.85
N ASP A 3 -4.90 20.92 6.21
CA ASP A 3 -5.26 19.52 6.11
C ASP A 3 -4.15 18.83 5.31
N LYS A 4 -3.44 17.88 5.92
CA LYS A 4 -2.31 17.20 5.27
C LYS A 4 -2.88 16.16 4.32
N SER A 5 -2.35 16.10 3.12
CA SER A 5 -2.74 15.02 2.20
C SER A 5 -2.13 13.70 2.66
N VAL A 6 -2.79 12.58 2.34
CA VAL A 6 -2.25 11.22 2.57
C VAL A 6 -0.82 11.09 2.02
N ARG A 7 -0.53 11.74 0.88
CA ARG A 7 0.81 11.77 0.30
C ARG A 7 1.84 12.46 1.21
N ASP A 8 1.46 13.53 1.89
CA ASP A 8 2.35 14.25 2.82
C ASP A 8 2.61 13.40 4.08
N GLU A 9 1.61 12.64 4.53
CA GLU A 9 1.74 11.72 5.67
C GLU A 9 2.67 10.55 5.33
N ILE A 10 2.52 9.93 4.15
CA ILE A 10 3.42 8.89 3.66
C ILE A 10 4.84 9.42 3.51
N ALA A 11 5.02 10.61 2.92
CA ALA A 11 6.34 11.21 2.77
C ALA A 11 7.03 11.46 4.13
N ALA A 12 6.27 11.90 5.15
CA ALA A 12 6.78 12.06 6.50
C ALA A 12 7.15 10.72 7.15
N PHE A 13 6.30 9.70 6.99
CA PHE A 13 6.52 8.35 7.51
C PHE A 13 7.80 7.71 6.94
N VAL A 14 8.02 7.84 5.63
CA VAL A 14 9.21 7.35 4.92
C VAL A 14 10.46 8.08 5.39
N ALA A 15 10.38 9.41 5.54
CA ALA A 15 11.52 10.23 5.97
C ALA A 15 11.94 9.92 7.42
N GLU A 16 10.98 9.75 8.34
CA GLU A 16 11.25 9.42 9.75
C GLU A 16 12.04 8.10 9.90
N ARG A 17 11.84 7.15 8.98
CA ARG A 17 12.46 5.82 9.01
C ARG A 17 13.70 5.70 8.13
N ASP A 18 14.09 6.76 7.44
CA ASP A 18 15.14 6.74 6.42
C ASP A 18 14.88 5.67 5.34
N TRP A 19 13.61 5.41 5.01
CA TRP A 19 13.22 4.34 4.06
C TRP A 19 13.33 4.76 2.60
N ALA A 20 13.55 6.05 2.32
CA ALA A 20 13.72 6.56 0.96
C ALA A 20 14.84 5.83 0.19
N GLN A 21 15.86 5.31 0.89
CA GLN A 21 16.94 4.51 0.30
C GLN A 21 16.45 3.20 -0.35
N PHE A 22 15.30 2.66 0.06
CA PHE A 22 14.69 1.45 -0.48
C PHE A 22 13.65 1.74 -1.58
N HIS A 23 13.23 3.00 -1.75
CA HIS A 23 12.14 3.41 -2.65
C HIS A 23 12.65 3.68 -4.08
N SER A 24 13.44 2.75 -4.64
CA SER A 24 13.77 2.80 -6.07
C SER A 24 12.52 2.53 -6.92
N PRO A 25 12.42 3.04 -8.16
CA PRO A 25 11.28 2.75 -9.03
C PRO A 25 11.03 1.24 -9.22
N GLU A 26 12.10 0.46 -9.29
CA GLU A 26 12.02 -1.01 -9.39
C GLU A 26 11.44 -1.65 -8.13
N ASN A 27 11.88 -1.21 -6.94
CA ASN A 27 11.38 -1.76 -5.68
C ASN A 27 9.90 -1.40 -5.47
N LEU A 28 9.51 -0.16 -5.74
CA LEU A 28 8.11 0.26 -5.63
C LEU A 28 7.21 -0.50 -6.60
N ALA A 29 7.67 -0.73 -7.84
CA ALA A 29 6.91 -1.55 -8.81
C ALA A 29 6.73 -3.00 -8.32
N LYS A 30 7.74 -3.58 -7.66
CA LYS A 30 7.63 -4.90 -7.03
C LYS A 30 6.65 -4.88 -5.86
N SER A 31 6.73 -3.90 -4.97
CA SER A 31 5.79 -3.74 -3.86
C SER A 31 4.35 -3.66 -4.35
N ILE A 32 4.05 -2.82 -5.35
CA ILE A 32 2.71 -2.73 -5.95
C ILE A 32 2.23 -4.11 -6.47
N ALA A 33 3.11 -4.88 -7.11
CA ALA A 33 2.76 -6.21 -7.61
C ALA A 33 2.53 -7.24 -6.49
N ILE A 34 3.25 -7.10 -5.36
CA ILE A 34 3.07 -7.94 -4.17
C ILE A 34 1.70 -7.67 -3.56
N GLU A 35 1.38 -6.41 -3.22
CA GLU A 35 0.11 -6.05 -2.58
C GLU A 35 -1.09 -6.30 -3.50
N ALA A 36 -0.93 -6.12 -4.82
CA ALA A 36 -1.97 -6.52 -5.77
C ALA A 36 -2.23 -8.04 -5.75
N GLY A 37 -1.21 -8.84 -5.42
CA GLY A 37 -1.34 -10.28 -5.18
C GLY A 37 -2.11 -10.59 -3.90
N GLU A 38 -1.85 -9.85 -2.80
CA GLU A 38 -2.57 -9.99 -1.53
C GLU A 38 -4.05 -9.57 -1.69
N LEU A 39 -4.31 -8.51 -2.46
CA LEU A 39 -5.65 -8.10 -2.86
C LEU A 39 -6.37 -9.19 -3.67
N LEU A 40 -5.66 -9.88 -4.58
CA LEU A 40 -6.20 -11.01 -5.34
C LEU A 40 -6.48 -12.22 -4.44
N GLU A 41 -5.67 -12.44 -3.39
CA GLU A 41 -5.86 -13.54 -2.45
C GLU A 41 -7.21 -13.48 -1.73
N CYS A 42 -7.72 -12.26 -1.48
CA CYS A 42 -9.06 -12.05 -0.92
C CYS A 42 -10.17 -12.73 -1.73
N PHE A 43 -9.94 -13.01 -3.02
CA PHE A 43 -10.89 -13.66 -3.92
C PHE A 43 -10.43 -15.05 -4.41
N GLN A 44 -9.36 -15.62 -3.82
CA GLN A 44 -8.73 -16.83 -4.33
C GLN A 44 -9.70 -18.03 -4.40
N TRP A 45 -10.59 -18.14 -3.41
CA TRP A 45 -11.45 -19.31 -3.25
C TRP A 45 -12.93 -19.05 -3.55
N ASN A 46 -13.39 -17.79 -3.49
CA ASN A 46 -14.74 -17.35 -3.86
C ASN A 46 -14.81 -15.81 -3.93
N ALA A 47 -15.99 -15.28 -4.27
CA ALA A 47 -16.22 -13.83 -4.40
C ALA A 47 -16.60 -13.14 -3.07
N ASP A 48 -16.79 -13.88 -1.98
CA ASP A 48 -17.20 -13.37 -0.67
C ASP A 48 -15.96 -12.99 0.15
N ALA A 49 -15.32 -11.88 -0.23
CA ALA A 49 -14.16 -11.35 0.48
C ALA A 49 -14.53 -10.67 1.80
N ASP A 50 -13.65 -10.79 2.80
CA ASP A 50 -13.71 -9.96 4.00
C ASP A 50 -13.47 -8.50 3.61
N VAL A 51 -14.45 -7.63 3.87
CA VAL A 51 -14.42 -6.21 3.47
C VAL A 51 -13.33 -5.44 4.19
N ASP A 52 -13.01 -5.80 5.43
CA ASP A 52 -11.97 -5.11 6.18
C ASP A 52 -10.60 -5.46 5.60
N ARG A 53 -10.35 -6.75 5.34
CA ARG A 53 -9.13 -7.19 4.65
C ARG A 53 -9.02 -6.56 3.26
N LEU A 54 -10.10 -6.55 2.48
CA LEU A 54 -10.11 -5.95 1.14
C LEU A 54 -9.72 -4.47 1.16
N ARG A 55 -10.12 -3.73 2.19
CA ARG A 55 -9.77 -2.31 2.36
C ARG A 55 -8.30 -2.12 2.73
N GLU A 56 -7.75 -3.02 3.54
CA GLU A 56 -6.33 -3.02 3.91
C GLU A 56 -5.47 -3.26 2.67
N GLU A 57 -5.69 -4.35 1.93
CA GLU A 57 -4.88 -4.66 0.74
C GLU A 57 -5.04 -3.59 -0.37
N LEU A 58 -6.23 -3.01 -0.51
CA LEU A 58 -6.44 -1.90 -1.46
C LEU A 58 -5.72 -0.63 -1.03
N ALA A 59 -5.61 -0.36 0.28
CA ALA A 59 -4.83 0.76 0.78
C ALA A 59 -3.34 0.55 0.47
N ASP A 60 -2.81 -0.65 0.73
CA ASP A 60 -1.40 -0.97 0.50
C ASP A 60 -0.99 -0.89 -0.98
N VAL A 61 -1.91 -1.18 -1.91
CA VAL A 61 -1.68 -0.94 -3.35
C VAL A 61 -1.57 0.56 -3.69
N LEU A 62 -2.27 1.43 -2.96
CA LEU A 62 -2.43 2.85 -3.29
C LEU A 62 -1.47 3.79 -2.55
N THR A 63 -0.88 3.37 -1.43
CA THR A 63 -0.11 4.22 -0.52
C THR A 63 1.31 3.73 -0.30
#